data_AF-A0AAN7RFK7-F1
#
_entry.id   AF-A0AAN7RFK7-F1
#
_cell.length_a   1.000
_cell.length_b   1.000
_cell.length_c   1.000
_cell.angle_alpha   90.00
_cell.angle_beta   90.00
_cell.angle_gamma   90.00
#
_symmetry.space_group_name_H-M   'P 1'
#
loop_
_entity.id
_entity.type
_entity.pdbx_description
1 polymer ?
#
loop_
_entity_poly.entity_id
_entity_poly.type
_entity_poly.pdbx_seq_one_letter_code
_entity_poly.pdbx_strand_id
1 'polypeptide(L)'
;MRGCNLILLGPELQHLSLLWYHAAEAGDEMANKILYDSVEELALSVKAVVQRLGLSDGKDSFPLVMVGGVLLEVNKTWDIGNEVIKCISKDYPGALPIRPKVEPDVGAALLAWSTFMKEYQTDHY
;
A
#
# COMPACT_ATOMS: atom_id res chain seq x y z
N MET A 1 -2.27 10.88 19.50
CA MET A 1 -2.72 10.71 18.11
C MET A 1 -2.44 12.00 17.36
N ARG A 2 -1.25 12.12 16.75
CA ARG A 2 -0.94 13.16 15.77
C ARG A 2 -0.76 12.40 14.46
N GLY A 3 -1.86 12.19 13.74
CA GLY A 3 -1.80 11.46 12.47
C GLY A 3 -1.00 12.26 11.45
N CYS A 4 -0.13 11.59 10.71
CA CYS A 4 0.55 12.19 9.58
C CYS A 4 -0.48 12.74 8.60
N ASN A 5 -0.48 14.07 8.50
CA ASN A 5 -1.32 14.84 7.59
C ASN A 5 -0.77 14.85 6.15
N LEU A 6 0.19 13.97 5.83
CA LEU A 6 0.95 14.03 4.58
C LEU A 6 0.16 13.48 3.37
N ILE A 7 -0.87 12.67 3.60
CA ILE A 7 -1.68 12.07 2.53
C ILE A 7 -2.86 12.97 2.10
N LEU A 8 -3.16 14.06 2.83
CA LEU A 8 -4.26 14.99 2.55
C LEU A 8 -3.79 16.36 2.03
N LEU A 9 -2.61 16.43 1.42
CA LEU A 9 -2.19 17.65 0.74
C LEU A 9 -2.79 17.65 -0.67
N GLY A 10 -3.58 18.68 -0.97
CA GLY A 10 -4.29 18.84 -2.25
C GLY A 10 -3.35 18.79 -3.47
N PRO A 11 -3.90 18.73 -4.70
CA PRO A 11 -3.13 18.54 -5.94
C PRO A 11 -2.01 19.58 -6.16
N GLU A 12 -2.11 20.76 -5.54
CA GLU A 12 -1.09 21.82 -5.59
C GLU A 12 0.21 21.48 -4.81
N LEU A 13 0.17 20.47 -3.92
CA LEU A 13 1.29 20.08 -3.04
C LEU A 13 1.74 18.63 -3.27
N GLN A 14 1.22 17.91 -4.28
CA GLN A 14 1.75 16.59 -4.65
C GLN A 14 3.19 16.65 -5.17
N HIS A 15 3.57 17.79 -5.75
CA HIS A 15 4.94 18.04 -6.21
C HIS A 15 5.95 18.09 -5.07
N LEU A 16 5.45 18.35 -3.86
CA LEU A 16 6.25 18.36 -2.66
C LEU A 16 6.64 16.92 -2.32
N SER A 17 5.76 15.93 -2.15
CA SER A 17 6.14 14.58 -1.66
C SER A 17 7.36 13.94 -2.35
N LEU A 18 7.57 14.20 -3.64
CA LEU A 18 8.76 13.74 -4.37
C LEU A 18 10.08 14.36 -3.86
N LEU A 19 10.07 15.60 -3.38
CA LEU A 19 11.23 16.26 -2.78
C LEU A 19 11.73 15.56 -1.52
N TRP A 20 10.84 14.96 -0.72
CA TRP A 20 11.21 14.23 0.51
C TRP A 20 11.86 12.91 0.11
N TYR A 21 11.36 12.29 -0.96
CA TYR A 21 11.97 11.10 -1.52
C TYR A 21 13.37 11.37 -2.07
N HIS A 22 13.53 12.44 -2.85
CA HIS A 22 14.85 12.87 -3.35
C HIS A 22 15.80 13.31 -2.23
N ALA A 23 15.29 13.99 -1.19
CA ALA A 23 16.09 14.40 -0.04
C ALA A 23 16.55 13.18 0.78
N ALA A 24 15.66 12.21 1.01
CA ALA A 24 16.02 10.96 1.68
C ALA A 24 17.05 10.15 0.87
N GLU A 25 16.91 10.12 -0.46
CA GLU A 25 17.89 9.52 -1.37
C GLU A 25 19.26 10.23 -1.30
N ALA A 26 19.26 11.55 -1.11
CA ALA A 26 20.48 12.34 -0.87
C ALA A 26 21.06 12.16 0.54
N GLY A 27 20.45 11.32 1.40
CA GLY A 27 20.92 11.02 2.75
C GLY A 27 20.42 11.98 3.83
N ASP A 28 19.40 12.79 3.55
CA ASP A 28 18.81 13.69 4.55
C ASP A 28 18.13 12.89 5.68
N GLU A 29 18.60 13.07 6.91
CA GLU A 29 18.11 12.33 8.08
C GLU A 29 16.64 12.66 8.43
N MET A 30 16.21 13.91 8.22
CA MET A 30 14.84 14.33 8.51
C MET A 30 13.87 13.70 7.51
N ALA A 31 14.22 13.72 6.23
CA ALA A 31 13.45 13.10 5.17
C ALA A 31 13.37 11.58 5.35
N ASN A 32 14.49 10.93 5.69
CA ASN A 32 14.51 9.50 6.03
C ASN A 32 13.60 9.18 7.22
N LYS A 33 13.63 10.01 8.27
CA LYS A 33 12.75 9.83 9.42
C LYS A 33 11.27 9.93 9.04
N ILE A 34 10.89 10.93 8.24
CA ILE A 34 9.51 11.09 7.76
C ILE A 34 9.05 9.86 6.97
N LEU A 35 9.91 9.30 6.12
CA LEU A 35 9.59 8.08 5.37
C LEU A 35 9.44 6.88 6.30
N TYR A 36 10.31 6.71 7.29
CA TYR A 36 10.20 5.63 8.28
C TYR A 36 8.93 5.74 9.14
N ASP A 37 8.61 6.93 9.63
CA ASP A 37 7.40 7.18 10.41
C ASP A 37 6.16 6.82 9.56
N SER A 38 6.17 7.16 8.27
CA SER A 38 5.10 6.80 7.32
C SER A 38 4.97 5.29 7.11
N VAL A 39 6.09 4.57 7.02
CA VAL A 39 6.13 3.10 6.92
C VAL A 39 5.54 2.46 8.17
N GLU A 40 5.86 2.98 9.36
CA GLU A 40 5.34 2.48 10.62
C GLU A 40 3.83 2.68 10.73
N GLU A 41 3.32 3.87 10.37
CA GLU A 41 1.87 4.13 10.34
C GLU A 41 1.13 3.22 9.35
N LEU A 42 1.71 2.94 8.19
CA LEU A 42 1.15 2.01 7.22
C LEU A 42 1.12 0.58 7.78
N ALA A 43 2.19 0.13 8.42
CA ALA A 43 2.24 -1.19 9.05
C ALA A 43 1.20 -1.34 10.18
N LEU A 44 1.00 -0.29 11.00
CA LEU A 44 -0.06 -0.26 12.02
C LEU A 44 -1.46 -0.37 11.41
N SER A 45 -1.67 0.27 10.25
CA SER A 45 -2.94 0.17 9.52
C SER A 45 -3.19 -1.26 9.03
N VAL A 46 -2.18 -1.93 8.48
CA VAL A 46 -2.28 -3.34 8.08
C VAL A 46 -2.58 -4.23 9.28
N LYS A 47 -1.86 -4.04 10.39
CA LYS A 47 -2.07 -4.77 11.65
C LYS A 47 -3.52 -4.70 12.13
N ALA A 48 -4.11 -3.50 12.11
CA ALA A 48 -5.50 -3.31 12.50
C ALA A 48 -6.48 -4.10 11.61
N VAL A 49 -6.24 -4.14 10.30
CA VAL A 49 -7.09 -4.90 9.35
C VAL A 49 -6.93 -6.41 9.54
N VAL A 50 -5.69 -6.89 9.68
CA VAL A 50 -5.39 -8.32 9.90
C VAL A 50 -6.09 -8.83 11.17
N GLN A 51 -6.01 -8.06 12.27
CA GLN A 51 -6.71 -8.36 13.51
C GLN A 51 -8.23 -8.34 13.35
N ARG A 52 -8.77 -7.34 12.65
CA ARG A 52 -10.22 -7.22 12.41
C ARG A 52 -10.78 -8.37 11.57
N LEU A 53 -10.01 -8.86 10.60
CA LEU A 53 -10.41 -9.97 9.74
C LEU A 53 -10.17 -11.34 10.38
N GLY A 54 -9.61 -11.40 11.60
CA GLY A 54 -9.31 -12.67 12.28
C GLY A 54 -8.25 -13.49 11.55
N LEU A 55 -7.41 -12.87 10.73
CA LEU A 55 -6.30 -13.52 10.01
C LEU A 55 -5.12 -13.84 10.95
N SER A 56 -5.35 -13.80 12.26
CA SER A 56 -4.36 -13.53 13.30
C SER A 56 -4.29 -14.64 14.35
N ASP A 57 -3.80 -15.80 13.96
CA ASP A 57 -3.08 -16.72 14.86
C ASP A 57 -1.56 -16.73 14.56
N GLY A 58 -1.08 -15.81 13.72
CA GLY A 58 0.35 -15.60 13.42
C GLY A 58 1.01 -16.68 12.58
N LYS A 59 0.29 -17.77 12.26
CA LYS A 59 0.77 -18.89 11.41
C LYS A 59 0.09 -18.96 10.05
N ASP A 60 -1.10 -18.41 9.92
CA ASP A 60 -1.84 -18.51 8.67
C ASP A 60 -1.26 -17.57 7.63
N SER A 61 -1.02 -18.12 6.45
CA SER A 61 -0.52 -17.35 5.33
C SER A 61 -1.65 -16.52 4.71
N PHE A 62 -1.39 -15.24 4.45
CA PHE A 62 -2.35 -14.37 3.77
C PHE A 62 -1.67 -13.52 2.70
N PRO A 63 -2.34 -13.25 1.57
CA PRO A 63 -1.80 -12.36 0.54
C PRO A 63 -1.84 -10.90 1.03
N LEU A 64 -0.69 -10.21 0.96
CA LEU A 64 -0.57 -8.77 1.14
C LEU A 64 -0.33 -8.12 -0.21
N VAL A 65 -1.39 -7.61 -0.84
CA VAL A 65 -1.30 -6.99 -2.17
C VAL A 65 -0.83 -5.53 -2.04
N MET A 66 0.30 -5.21 -2.65
CA MET A 66 0.93 -3.89 -2.65
C MET A 66 0.55 -3.14 -3.93
N VAL A 67 -0.25 -2.08 -3.81
CA VAL A 67 -0.76 -1.28 -4.94
C VAL A 67 -0.51 0.20 -4.69
N GLY A 68 0.01 0.92 -5.68
CA GLY A 68 0.22 2.37 -5.66
C GLY A 68 1.60 2.76 -6.19
N GLY A 69 1.69 3.90 -6.89
CA GLY A 69 2.94 4.35 -7.54
C GLY A 69 4.13 4.40 -6.59
N VAL A 70 3.94 4.97 -5.39
CA VAL A 70 4.98 5.07 -4.35
C VAL A 70 5.47 3.68 -3.87
N LEU A 71 4.60 2.66 -3.86
CA LEU A 71 4.97 1.29 -3.44
C LEU A 71 5.58 0.44 -4.57
N LEU A 72 5.48 0.93 -5.81
CA LEU A 72 5.94 0.28 -7.03
C LEU A 72 7.21 0.93 -7.59
N GLU A 73 7.48 2.18 -7.24
CA GLU A 73 8.72 2.89 -7.58
C GLU A 73 9.90 2.31 -6.79
N VAL A 74 10.73 1.56 -7.49
CA VAL A 74 12.03 1.09 -7.00
C VAL A 74 13.06 2.17 -7.32
N ASN A 75 13.28 3.16 -6.44
CA ASN A 75 14.61 3.78 -6.48
C ASN A 75 15.63 2.74 -6.02
N LYS A 76 16.78 2.74 -6.69
CA LYS A 76 17.89 1.80 -6.42
C LYS A 76 18.44 1.92 -5.00
N THR A 77 18.10 2.99 -4.29
CA THR A 77 18.57 3.37 -2.96
C THR A 77 17.50 3.21 -1.88
N TRP A 78 16.20 3.33 -2.21
CA TRP A 78 15.11 3.25 -1.24
C TRP A 78 13.84 2.60 -1.79
N ASP A 79 13.57 1.35 -1.35
CA ASP A 79 12.34 0.60 -1.67
C ASP A 79 11.42 0.59 -0.44
N ILE A 80 10.49 1.54 -0.41
CA ILE A 80 9.47 1.65 0.65
C ILE A 80 8.62 0.38 0.75
N GLY A 81 8.35 -0.30 -0.37
CA GLY A 81 7.60 -1.54 -0.38
C GLY A 81 8.31 -2.63 0.43
N ASN A 82 9.62 -2.77 0.28
CA ASN A 82 10.41 -3.73 1.06
C ASN A 82 10.45 -3.37 2.54
N GLU A 83 10.56 -2.09 2.91
CA GLU A 83 10.56 -1.70 4.32
C GLU A 83 9.21 -1.91 5.01
N VAL A 84 8.10 -1.67 4.30
CA VAL A 84 6.75 -2.03 4.77
C VAL A 84 6.65 -3.54 5.01
N ILE A 85 7.09 -4.36 4.05
CA ILE A 85 7.08 -5.83 4.18
C ILE A 85 7.92 -6.25 5.38
N LYS A 86 9.14 -5.72 5.54
CA LYS A 86 10.02 -6.03 6.67
C LYS A 86 9.39 -5.66 8.02
N CYS A 87 8.65 -4.56 8.10
CA CYS A 87 7.95 -4.15 9.31
C CYS A 87 6.80 -5.12 9.63
N ILE A 88 5.99 -5.46 8.64
CA ILE A 88 4.84 -6.36 8.79
C ILE A 88 5.28 -7.80 9.11
N SER A 89 6.32 -8.31 8.45
CA SER A 89 6.80 -9.69 8.61
C SER A 89 7.34 -10.01 10.00
N LYS A 90 7.64 -9.00 10.83
CA LYS A 90 8.00 -9.18 12.25
C LYS A 90 6.82 -9.69 13.08
N ASP A 91 5.65 -9.11 12.83
CA ASP A 91 4.41 -9.44 13.54
C ASP A 91 3.63 -10.55 12.83
N TYR A 92 3.78 -10.65 11.50
CA TYR A 92 3.02 -11.54 10.62
C TYR A 92 3.92 -12.24 9.61
N PRO A 93 4.69 -13.27 10.00
CA PRO A 93 5.59 -13.98 9.10
C PRO A 93 4.85 -14.73 7.97
N GLY A 94 3.54 -14.97 8.13
CA GLY A 94 2.68 -15.54 7.09
C GLY A 94 2.24 -14.54 6.00
N ALA A 95 2.58 -13.25 6.10
CA ALA A 95 2.25 -12.26 5.09
C ALA A 95 3.00 -12.55 3.77
N LEU A 96 2.27 -12.80 2.70
CA LEU A 96 2.81 -13.08 1.37
C LEU A 96 2.68 -11.84 0.48
N PRO A 97 3.76 -11.07 0.24
CA PRO A 97 3.69 -9.86 -0.55
C PRO A 97 3.41 -10.17 -2.02
N ILE A 98 2.42 -9.50 -2.60
CA ILE A 98 2.03 -9.63 -4.02
C ILE A 98 2.08 -8.25 -4.66
N ARG A 99 2.88 -8.11 -5.72
CA ARG A 99 2.87 -6.94 -6.62
C ARG A 99 2.07 -7.31 -7.88
N PRO A 100 0.94 -6.66 -8.18
CA PRO A 100 0.17 -6.92 -9.39
C PRO A 100 1.02 -6.72 -10.66
N LYS A 101 0.80 -7.59 -11.66
CA LYS A 101 1.49 -7.51 -12.97
C LYS A 101 0.78 -6.61 -13.98
N VAL A 102 -0.45 -6.24 -13.67
CA VAL A 102 -1.33 -5.43 -14.51
C VAL A 102 -1.79 -4.22 -13.71
N GLU A 103 -2.12 -3.15 -14.42
CA GLU A 103 -2.60 -1.92 -13.80
C GLU A 103 -3.96 -2.15 -13.11
N PRO A 104 -4.22 -1.46 -11.99
CA PRO A 104 -5.51 -1.55 -11.29
C PRO A 104 -6.73 -1.25 -12.19
N ASP A 105 -6.54 -0.45 -13.24
CA ASP A 105 -7.57 -0.08 -14.21
C ASP A 105 -8.14 -1.29 -14.97
N VAL A 106 -7.30 -2.31 -15.22
CA VAL A 106 -7.75 -3.58 -15.81
C VAL A 106 -8.72 -4.28 -14.86
N GLY A 107 -8.44 -4.25 -13.55
CA GLY A 107 -9.33 -4.78 -12.53
C GLY A 107 -10.66 -4.05 -12.47
N ALA A 108 -10.64 -2.72 -12.58
CA ALA A 108 -11.85 -1.90 -12.63
C ALA A 108 -12.71 -2.21 -13.86
N ALA A 109 -12.10 -2.35 -15.05
CA ALA A 109 -12.81 -2.72 -16.27
C ALA A 109 -13.44 -4.12 -16.17
N LEU A 110 -12.71 -5.09 -15.63
CA LEU A 110 -13.23 -6.45 -15.39
C LEU A 110 -14.40 -6.44 -14.38
N LEU A 111 -14.30 -5.64 -13.32
CA LEU A 111 -15.37 -5.51 -12.34
C LEU A 111 -16.64 -4.93 -12.97
N ALA A 112 -16.51 -3.87 -13.77
CA ALA A 112 -17.63 -3.26 -14.50
C ALA A 112 -18.29 -4.26 -15.45
N TRP A 113 -17.50 -5.01 -16.23
CA TRP A 113 -18.01 -6.06 -17.12
C TRP A 113 -18.76 -7.15 -16.36
N SER A 114 -18.19 -7.63 -15.25
CA SER A 114 -18.81 -8.69 -14.44
C SER A 114 -20.15 -8.27 -13.81
N THR A 115 -20.30 -6.97 -13.54
CA THR A 115 -21.52 -6.39 -12.98
C THR A 115 -22.60 -6.27 -14.07
N PHE A 116 -22.23 -5.70 -15.22
CA PHE A 116 -23.12 -5.58 -16.38
C PHE A 116 -23.69 -6.94 -16.83
N MET A 117 -22.85 -7.97 -16.91
CA MET A 117 -23.29 -9.31 -17.35
C MET A 117 -24.25 -9.96 -16.36
N LYS A 118 -24.14 -9.70 -15.05
CA LYS A 118 -25.10 -10.19 -14.05
C LYS A 118 -26.45 -9.51 -14.22
N GLU A 119 -26.46 -8.18 -14.35
CA GLU A 119 -27.69 -7.39 -14.55
C GLU A 119 -28.42 -7.83 -15.83
N TYR A 120 -27.69 -7.98 -16.94
CA TYR A 120 -28.24 -8.46 -18.21
C TYR A 120 -28.90 -9.84 -18.12
N GLN A 121 -28.34 -10.75 -17.31
CA GLN A 121 -28.94 -12.08 -17.10
C GLN A 121 -30.22 -12.05 -16.25
N THR A 122 -30.33 -11.11 -15.31
CA THR A 122 -31.55 -10.92 -14.50
C THR A 122 -32.69 -10.24 -15.25
N ASP A 123 -32.42 -9.40 -16.25
CA ASP A 123 -33.45 -8.68 -17.03
C ASP A 123 -34.09 -9.54 -18.14
N HIS A 124 -33.59 -10.75 -18.37
CA HIS A 124 -34.06 -11.67 -19.41
C HIS A 124 -34.73 -12.96 -18.86
N TYR A 125 -35.23 -12.92 -17.62
CA TYR A 125 -36.06 -13.97 -17.01
C TYR A 125 -37.24 -13.36 -16.25
#